data_AF-A0A2E7SS99-F1
#
_entry.id   AF-A0A2E7SS99-F1
#
_cell.length_a   1.000
_cell.length_b   1.000
_cell.length_c   1.000
_cell.angle_alpha   90.00
_cell.angle_beta   90.00
_cell.angle_gamma   90.00
#
_symmetry.space_group_name_H-M   'P 1'
#
loop_
_entity.id
_entity.type
_entity.pdbx_description
1 polymer ?
#
loop_
_entity_poly.entity_id
_entity_poly.type
_entity_poly.pdbx_seq_one_letter_code
_entity_poly.pdbx_strand_id
1 'polypeptide(L)'
;TFYILVSFQRHRLHSLEAGVKYLILGAVSSAFMIYGIALVFGEAGSLRFDDLHAQQSELIQSKVFLFGMLFLFAGLAFKISAFPFQVWAPDVYQGAPTPTTAFLAVGSKAAGFVLLIRLLVAAVPEVTAEWTSVLLGISALTILYGNLCALPQRNLKRLLAYSGIANAGYLLMGIVAQSEDGRTAILYYLAGYLFAVMAAFLIINLLTNEGEGEDISCLAGLSKRSPFLALTMTLAAVSLAGIPPLAGFFGKFLLVKSVAAKAFGDTGYFILLAVAVFGVVVSIYYYFGIVRAIFWGRRNADQPTPPPVRIGLPVRIVLGCCVAAMLYLGLLPNKPFKWAETAAKVEAVGK
;
A
#
# COMPACT_ATOMS: atom_id res chain seq x y z
N THR A 1 18.85 2.32 -5.92
CA THR A 1 18.38 0.98 -6.38
C THR A 1 17.09 1.03 -7.18
N PHE A 2 15.95 1.47 -6.63
CA PHE A 2 14.67 1.42 -7.38
C PHE A 2 14.67 2.21 -8.70
N TYR A 3 15.36 3.36 -8.79
CA TYR A 3 15.49 4.11 -10.05
C TYR A 3 16.09 3.26 -11.19
N ILE A 4 17.11 2.46 -10.87
CA ILE A 4 17.78 1.57 -11.82
C ILE A 4 16.85 0.39 -12.18
N LEU A 5 16.17 -0.18 -11.19
CA LEU A 5 15.29 -1.34 -11.41
C LEU A 5 14.04 -0.99 -12.23
N VAL A 6 13.48 0.23 -12.07
CA VAL A 6 12.32 0.71 -12.83
C VAL A 6 12.67 0.89 -14.31
N SER A 7 13.89 1.34 -14.60
CA SER A 7 14.42 1.56 -15.96
C SER A 7 15.21 0.37 -16.53
N PHE A 8 15.09 -0.81 -15.91
CA PHE A 8 15.91 -1.98 -16.26
C PHE A 8 15.67 -2.46 -17.70
N GLN A 9 14.42 -2.39 -18.19
CA GLN A 9 14.08 -2.77 -19.57
C GLN A 9 14.36 -1.63 -20.55
N ARG A 10 15.65 -1.40 -20.84
CA ARG A 10 16.11 -0.27 -21.68
C ARG A 10 15.52 -0.23 -23.10
N HIS A 11 15.04 -1.36 -23.61
CA HIS A 11 14.43 -1.44 -24.95
C HIS A 11 12.93 -1.09 -24.96
N ARG A 12 12.28 -0.94 -23.79
CA ARG A 12 10.85 -0.62 -23.68
C ARG A 12 10.69 0.85 -23.30
N LEU A 13 10.18 1.68 -24.22
CA LEU A 13 10.01 3.13 -24.02
C LEU A 13 9.23 3.45 -22.72
N HIS A 14 8.16 2.70 -22.43
CA HIS A 14 7.39 2.89 -21.20
C HIS A 14 8.19 2.63 -19.91
N SER A 15 9.20 1.74 -19.93
CA SER A 15 10.06 1.49 -18.77
C SER A 15 11.05 2.64 -18.56
N LEU A 16 11.58 3.21 -19.65
CA LEU A 16 12.44 4.39 -19.59
C LEU A 16 11.67 5.63 -19.12
N GLU A 17 10.47 5.87 -19.67
CA GLU A 17 9.60 6.97 -19.26
C GLU A 17 9.24 6.87 -17.77
N ALA A 18 8.84 5.68 -17.30
CA ALA A 18 8.60 5.42 -15.89
C ALA A 18 9.85 5.67 -15.03
N GLY A 19 11.03 5.27 -15.53
CA GLY A 19 12.31 5.51 -14.86
C GLY A 19 12.60 6.99 -14.67
N VAL A 20 12.44 7.79 -15.72
CA VAL A 20 12.66 9.25 -15.68
C VAL A 20 11.64 9.92 -14.76
N LYS A 21 10.35 9.59 -14.88
CA LYS A 21 9.29 10.11 -14.00
C LYS A 21 9.58 9.80 -12.54
N TYR A 22 9.96 8.54 -12.23
CA TYR A 22 10.27 8.13 -10.87
C TYR A 22 11.54 8.80 -10.33
N LEU A 23 12.57 8.96 -11.16
CA LEU A 23 13.82 9.61 -10.77
C LEU A 23 13.59 11.08 -10.44
N ILE A 24 12.92 11.84 -11.31
CA ILE A 24 12.68 13.27 -11.11
C ILE A 24 11.82 13.50 -9.86
N LEU A 25 10.66 12.84 -9.78
CA LEU A 25 9.75 13.01 -8.66
C LEU A 25 10.36 12.49 -7.35
N GLY A 26 11.11 11.39 -7.41
CA GLY A 26 11.82 10.83 -6.26
C GLY A 26 12.98 11.70 -5.79
N ALA A 27 13.72 12.36 -6.70
CA ALA A 27 14.78 13.29 -6.34
C ALA A 27 14.23 14.54 -5.64
N VAL A 28 13.12 15.09 -6.14
CA VAL A 28 12.42 16.22 -5.51
C VAL A 28 11.92 15.83 -4.11
N SER A 29 11.28 14.67 -3.98
CA SER A 29 10.85 14.14 -2.68
C SER A 29 12.00 13.95 -1.69
N SER A 30 13.13 13.39 -2.15
CA SER A 30 14.33 13.26 -1.32
C SER A 30 14.92 14.61 -0.92
N ALA A 31 14.88 15.62 -1.79
CA ALA A 31 15.36 16.96 -1.47
C ALA A 31 14.52 17.60 -0.37
N PHE A 32 13.18 17.49 -0.43
CA PHE A 32 12.30 17.91 0.66
C PHE A 32 12.63 17.15 1.95
N MET A 33 12.81 15.84 1.89
CA MET A 33 13.12 15.03 3.07
C MET A 33 14.45 15.44 3.72
N ILE A 34 15.51 15.64 2.93
CA ILE A 34 16.84 16.05 3.43
C ILE A 34 16.78 17.45 4.02
N TYR A 35 16.09 18.38 3.36
CA TYR A 35 15.92 19.73 3.89
C TYR A 35 15.12 19.74 5.20
N GLY A 36 14.07 18.91 5.28
CA GLY A 36 13.31 18.71 6.51
C GLY A 36 14.18 18.16 7.66
N ILE A 37 15.02 17.16 7.38
CA ILE A 37 15.98 16.62 8.35
C ILE A 37 16.96 17.70 8.82
N ALA A 38 17.46 18.55 7.91
CA ALA A 38 18.37 19.62 8.25
C ALA A 38 17.73 20.67 9.17
N LEU A 39 16.47 21.04 8.93
CA LEU A 39 15.73 21.97 9.79
C LEU A 39 15.43 21.37 11.17
N VAL A 40 15.01 20.09 11.21
CA VAL A 40 14.80 19.36 12.47
C VAL A 40 16.09 19.31 13.28
N PHE A 41 17.22 19.02 12.64
CA PHE A 41 18.52 19.03 13.30
C PHE A 41 18.94 20.44 13.76
N GLY A 42 18.66 21.47 12.95
CA GLY A 42 19.00 22.85 13.28
C GLY A 42 18.32 23.35 14.56
N GLU A 43 17.09 22.91 14.81
CA GLU A 43 16.33 23.28 16.01
C GLU A 43 16.57 22.33 17.19
N ALA A 44 16.59 21.01 16.96
CA ALA A 44 16.71 20.03 18.04
C ALA A 44 18.15 19.70 18.45
N GLY A 45 19.15 20.03 17.62
CA GLY A 45 20.56 19.68 17.85
C GLY A 45 20.87 18.18 17.85
N SER A 46 19.87 17.32 17.63
CA SER A 46 19.99 15.86 17.57
C SER A 46 19.06 15.27 16.51
N LEU A 47 19.44 14.10 16.00
CA LEU A 47 18.62 13.27 15.10
C LEU A 47 18.15 11.98 15.77
N ARG A 48 18.51 11.75 17.04
CA ARG A 48 18.07 10.57 17.79
C ARG A 48 16.61 10.74 18.18
N PHE A 49 15.79 9.73 17.91
CA PHE A 49 14.36 9.80 18.20
C PHE A 49 14.05 9.94 19.69
N ASP A 50 14.87 9.35 20.57
CA ASP A 50 14.72 9.52 22.03
C ASP A 50 14.91 10.98 22.46
N ASP A 51 15.90 11.67 21.87
CA ASP A 51 16.19 13.08 22.18
C ASP A 51 15.06 13.99 21.67
N LEU A 52 14.55 13.72 20.46
CA LEU A 52 13.40 14.42 19.90
C LEU A 52 12.16 14.24 20.77
N HIS A 53 11.91 13.03 21.27
CA HIS A 53 10.78 12.74 22.14
C HIS A 53 10.89 13.48 23.48
N ALA A 54 12.09 13.52 24.06
CA ALA A 54 12.33 14.21 25.33
C ALA A 54 12.14 15.73 25.23
N GLN A 55 12.41 16.33 24.06
CA GLN A 55 12.36 17.78 23.84
C GLN A 55 11.09 18.24 23.10
N GLN A 56 10.18 17.33 22.75
CA GLN A 56 9.08 17.62 21.82
C GLN A 56 8.18 18.79 22.24
N SER A 57 7.94 18.97 23.54
CA SER A 57 7.03 20.02 24.04
C SER A 57 7.59 21.44 23.86
N GLU A 58 8.92 21.57 23.78
CA GLU A 58 9.57 22.84 23.41
C GLU A 58 9.64 22.98 21.89
N LEU A 59 10.04 21.91 21.19
CA LEU A 59 10.22 21.90 19.74
C LEU A 59 8.93 22.21 18.98
N ILE A 60 7.77 21.76 19.47
CA ILE A 60 6.46 22.02 18.84
C ILE A 60 6.13 23.52 18.78
N GLN A 61 6.71 24.35 19.65
CA GLN A 61 6.54 25.81 19.62
C GLN A 61 7.36 26.47 18.49
N SER A 62 8.41 25.79 18.02
CA SER A 62 9.24 26.28 16.92
C SER A 62 8.56 26.04 15.57
N LYS A 63 8.22 27.13 14.88
CA LYS A 63 7.69 27.07 13.51
C LYS A 63 8.69 26.47 12.53
N VAL A 64 10.00 26.64 12.78
CA VAL A 64 11.06 26.07 11.95
C VAL A 64 11.06 24.55 12.07
N PHE A 65 10.91 24.03 13.29
CA PHE A 65 10.79 22.61 13.55
C PHE A 65 9.54 22.01 12.88
N LEU A 66 8.36 22.64 13.06
CA LEU A 66 7.13 22.19 12.40
C LEU A 66 7.23 22.20 10.88
N PHE A 67 7.90 23.20 10.30
CA PHE A 67 8.15 23.27 8.86
C PHE A 67 9.13 22.18 8.39
N GLY A 68 10.17 21.89 9.18
CA GLY A 68 11.09 20.78 8.95
C GLY A 68 10.37 19.43 8.96
N MET A 69 9.51 19.21 9.97
CA MET A 69 8.66 18.03 10.07
C MET A 69 7.72 17.90 8.88
N LEU A 70 7.17 19.01 8.36
CA LEU A 70 6.25 19.00 7.23
C LEU A 70 6.95 18.53 5.95
N PHE A 71 8.18 18.99 5.73
CA PHE A 71 9.01 18.59 4.60
C PHE A 71 9.46 17.14 4.69
N LEU A 72 9.80 16.68 5.90
CA LEU A 72 10.10 15.29 6.17
C LEU A 72 8.88 14.41 5.89
N PHE A 73 7.70 14.80 6.39
CA PHE A 73 6.44 14.12 6.13
C PHE A 73 6.10 14.11 4.63
N ALA A 74 6.30 15.19 3.88
CA ALA A 74 6.10 15.22 2.43
C ALA A 74 6.98 14.19 1.70
N GLY A 75 8.25 14.06 2.13
CA GLY A 75 9.16 13.03 1.65
C GLY A 75 8.63 11.60 1.88
N LEU A 76 8.11 11.33 3.09
CA LEU A 76 7.55 10.02 3.43
C LEU A 76 6.20 9.76 2.77
N ALA A 77 5.34 10.77 2.66
CA ALA A 77 4.05 10.70 1.97
C ALA A 77 4.23 10.29 0.50
N PHE A 78 5.29 10.77 -0.16
CA PHE A 78 5.68 10.30 -1.50
C PHE A 78 6.02 8.80 -1.50
N LYS A 79 6.80 8.31 -0.52
CA LYS A 79 7.23 6.90 -0.42
C LYS A 79 6.06 5.94 -0.25
N ILE A 80 5.03 6.35 0.51
CA ILE A 80 3.81 5.55 0.69
C ILE A 80 2.74 5.82 -0.37
N SER A 81 2.98 6.76 -1.29
CA SER A 81 2.03 7.21 -2.32
C SER A 81 0.74 7.78 -1.74
N ALA A 82 0.82 8.57 -0.67
CA ALA A 82 -0.31 9.29 -0.09
C ALA A 82 -0.61 10.57 -0.86
N PHE A 83 -1.87 11.01 -0.82
CA PHE A 83 -2.30 12.28 -1.40
C PHE A 83 -1.61 13.46 -0.71
N PRO A 84 -1.10 14.50 -1.43
CA PRO A 84 -1.11 14.72 -2.90
C PRO A 84 0.14 14.21 -3.65
N PHE A 85 0.98 13.38 -3.03
CA PHE A 85 2.27 12.92 -3.57
C PHE A 85 2.21 11.58 -4.31
N GLN A 86 1.02 11.12 -4.69
CA GLN A 86 0.74 9.81 -5.29
C GLN A 86 0.90 9.74 -6.82
N VAL A 87 1.05 10.89 -7.48
CA VAL A 87 0.96 11.04 -8.96
C VAL A 87 1.93 10.12 -9.72
N TRP A 88 3.09 9.81 -9.12
CA TRP A 88 4.09 8.94 -9.72
C TRP A 88 3.64 7.47 -9.82
N ALA A 89 2.82 6.98 -8.87
CA ALA A 89 2.64 5.55 -8.67
C ALA A 89 1.98 4.83 -9.85
N PRO A 90 0.89 5.33 -10.48
CA PRO A 90 0.24 4.63 -11.59
C PRO A 90 1.15 4.44 -12.81
N ASP A 91 1.88 5.48 -13.20
CA ASP A 91 2.76 5.46 -14.36
C ASP A 91 3.98 4.57 -14.12
N VAL A 92 4.57 4.66 -12.92
CA VAL A 92 5.73 3.85 -12.56
C VAL A 92 5.37 2.39 -12.44
N TYR A 93 4.21 2.06 -11.85
CA TYR A 93 3.78 0.67 -11.74
C TYR A 93 3.48 0.06 -13.11
N GLN A 94 2.85 0.82 -14.00
CA GLN A 94 2.56 0.32 -15.34
C GLN A 94 3.83 0.14 -16.17
N GLY A 95 4.75 1.11 -16.15
CA GLY A 95 5.95 1.09 -17.01
C GLY A 95 7.09 0.20 -16.49
N ALA A 96 7.26 0.05 -15.18
CA ALA A 96 8.35 -0.74 -14.60
C ALA A 96 8.18 -2.25 -14.88
N PRO A 97 9.27 -3.04 -14.88
CA PRO A 97 9.16 -4.50 -14.89
C PRO A 97 8.25 -5.00 -13.75
N THR A 98 7.42 -6.01 -14.03
CA THR A 98 6.43 -6.50 -13.07
C THR A 98 7.04 -6.98 -11.73
N PRO A 99 8.18 -7.69 -11.70
CA PRO A 99 8.83 -8.07 -10.43
C PRO A 99 9.31 -6.85 -9.63
N THR A 100 9.88 -5.84 -10.32
CA THR A 100 10.29 -4.58 -9.69
C THR A 100 9.09 -3.84 -9.11
N THR A 101 7.97 -3.84 -9.83
CA THR A 101 6.71 -3.23 -9.38
C THR A 101 6.19 -3.90 -8.12
N ALA A 102 6.21 -5.23 -8.06
CA ALA A 102 5.81 -5.99 -6.88
C ALA A 102 6.66 -5.63 -5.65
N PHE A 103 7.99 -5.60 -5.84
CA PHE A 103 8.92 -5.24 -4.76
C PHE A 103 8.73 -3.80 -4.29
N LEU A 104 8.52 -2.86 -5.23
CA LEU A 104 8.25 -1.46 -4.93
C LEU A 104 6.91 -1.30 -4.19
N ALA A 105 5.87 -2.00 -4.62
CA ALA A 105 4.52 -1.89 -4.09
C ALA A 105 4.38 -2.36 -2.64
N VAL A 106 5.20 -3.34 -2.25
CA VAL A 106 5.20 -3.85 -0.88
C VAL A 106 6.34 -3.29 -0.05
N GLY A 107 7.59 -3.47 -0.50
CA GLY A 107 8.77 -3.16 0.29
C GLY A 107 8.91 -1.68 0.61
N SER A 108 8.79 -0.80 -0.40
CA SER A 108 8.89 0.66 -0.20
C SER A 108 7.77 1.18 0.69
N LYS A 109 6.56 0.64 0.55
CA LYS A 109 5.40 1.05 1.34
C LYS A 109 5.54 0.59 2.80
N ALA A 110 5.90 -0.67 3.03
CA ALA A 110 6.12 -1.19 4.38
C ALA A 110 7.21 -0.38 5.11
N ALA A 111 8.35 -0.13 4.45
CA ALA A 111 9.42 0.70 5.03
C ALA A 111 8.95 2.13 5.33
N GLY A 112 8.17 2.74 4.43
CA GLY A 112 7.60 4.08 4.64
C GLY A 112 6.66 4.14 5.85
N PHE A 113 5.80 3.15 6.03
CA PHE A 113 4.89 3.10 7.18
C PHE A 113 5.61 2.80 8.50
N VAL A 114 6.61 1.92 8.51
CA VAL A 114 7.44 1.69 9.71
C VAL A 114 8.14 2.98 10.12
N LEU A 115 8.73 3.72 9.16
CA LEU A 115 9.37 4.98 9.47
C LEU A 115 8.36 6.04 9.95
N LEU A 116 7.18 6.11 9.35
CA LEU A 116 6.11 6.99 9.84
C LEU A 116 5.66 6.65 11.26
N ILE A 117 5.56 5.37 11.63
CA ILE A 117 5.27 4.96 13.01
C ILE A 117 6.38 5.46 13.95
N ARG A 118 7.65 5.18 13.63
CA ARG A 118 8.78 5.60 14.47
C ARG A 118 8.87 7.12 14.61
N LEU A 119 8.62 7.86 13.53
CA LEU A 119 8.71 9.31 13.54
C LEU A 119 7.50 9.95 14.23
N LEU A 120 6.30 9.72 13.70
CA LEU A 120 5.10 10.44 14.15
C LEU A 120 4.53 9.90 15.46
N VAL A 121 4.69 8.61 15.74
CA VAL A 121 4.10 8.00 16.94
C VAL A 121 5.11 7.86 18.07
N ALA A 122 6.36 7.45 17.77
CA ALA A 122 7.38 7.27 18.81
C ALA A 122 8.17 8.57 19.06
N ALA A 123 8.71 9.22 18.03
CA ALA A 123 9.59 10.38 18.21
C ALA A 123 8.83 11.68 18.56
N VAL A 124 7.72 11.98 17.89
CA VAL A 124 7.00 13.27 18.06
C VAL A 124 5.47 13.13 18.17
N PRO A 125 4.94 12.40 19.16
CA PRO A 125 3.50 12.20 19.32
C PRO A 125 2.70 13.50 19.50
N GLU A 126 3.25 14.53 20.14
CA GLU A 126 2.54 15.82 20.32
C GLU A 126 2.29 16.54 18.98
N VAL A 127 3.26 16.52 18.06
CA VAL A 127 3.10 17.07 16.70
C VAL A 127 1.99 16.32 15.96
N THR A 128 1.94 15.00 16.11
CA THR A 128 0.89 14.18 15.50
C THR A 128 -0.50 14.50 16.05
N ALA A 129 -0.60 14.80 17.35
CA ALA A 129 -1.85 15.25 17.96
C ALA A 129 -2.32 16.59 17.35
N GLU A 130 -1.42 17.56 17.18
CA GLU A 130 -1.73 18.83 16.52
C GLU A 130 -2.14 18.63 15.04
N TRP A 131 -1.49 17.71 14.33
CA TRP A 131 -1.72 17.46 12.90
C TRP A 131 -2.88 16.51 12.59
N THR A 132 -3.63 16.08 13.61
CA THR A 132 -4.73 15.12 13.46
C THR A 132 -5.68 15.49 12.32
N SER A 133 -6.12 16.75 12.25
CA SER A 133 -7.02 17.24 11.19
C SER A 133 -6.43 17.13 9.78
N VAL A 134 -5.13 17.41 9.63
CA VAL A 134 -4.43 17.32 8.35
C VAL A 134 -4.29 15.86 7.93
N LEU A 135 -3.90 14.98 8.86
CA LEU A 135 -3.74 13.55 8.60
C LEU A 135 -5.09 12.87 8.30
N LEU A 136 -6.18 13.28 8.97
CA LEU A 136 -7.55 12.87 8.64
C LEU A 136 -7.89 13.20 7.19
N GLY A 137 -7.65 14.45 6.78
CA GLY A 137 -7.88 14.92 5.42
C GLY A 137 -7.05 14.15 4.38
N ILE A 138 -5.75 13.97 4.62
CA ILE A 138 -4.85 13.22 3.73
C ILE A 138 -5.30 11.76 3.61
N SER A 139 -5.66 11.12 4.72
CA SER A 139 -6.15 9.74 4.73
C SER A 139 -7.42 9.59 3.90
N ALA A 140 -8.42 10.45 4.14
CA ALA A 140 -9.69 10.44 3.41
C ALA A 140 -9.50 10.68 1.91
N LEU A 141 -8.72 11.71 1.55
CA LEU A 141 -8.44 12.03 0.14
C LEU A 141 -7.65 10.92 -0.56
N THR A 142 -6.73 10.26 0.14
CA THR A 142 -5.98 9.12 -0.39
C THR A 142 -6.90 7.93 -0.68
N ILE A 143 -7.84 7.62 0.22
CA ILE A 143 -8.85 6.57 0.02
C ILE A 143 -9.74 6.91 -1.17
N LEU A 144 -10.29 8.12 -1.22
CA LEU A 144 -11.18 8.55 -2.30
C LEU A 144 -10.47 8.55 -3.65
N TYR A 145 -9.32 9.21 -3.74
CA TYR A 145 -8.55 9.31 -4.98
C TYR A 145 -8.17 7.92 -5.51
N GLY A 146 -7.62 7.06 -4.64
CA GLY A 146 -7.22 5.71 -5.04
C GLY A 146 -8.39 4.87 -5.56
N ASN A 147 -9.53 4.87 -4.86
CA ASN A 147 -10.68 4.06 -5.25
C ASN A 147 -11.37 4.59 -6.51
N LEU A 148 -11.62 5.90 -6.59
CA LEU A 148 -12.31 6.50 -7.74
C LEU A 148 -11.48 6.42 -9.01
N CYS A 149 -10.17 6.66 -8.93
CA CYS A 149 -9.29 6.54 -10.09
C CYS A 149 -9.01 5.08 -10.50
N ALA A 150 -9.25 4.09 -9.63
CA ALA A 150 -9.13 2.67 -9.98
C ALA A 150 -10.29 2.17 -10.87
N LEU A 151 -11.49 2.76 -10.75
CA LEU A 151 -12.70 2.32 -11.45
C LEU A 151 -12.58 2.23 -12.98
N PRO A 152 -12.05 3.23 -13.71
CA PRO A 152 -11.95 3.17 -15.17
C PRO A 152 -10.75 2.36 -15.68
N GLN A 153 -9.90 1.84 -14.78
CA GLN A 153 -8.63 1.25 -15.19
C GLN A 153 -8.84 -0.11 -15.86
N ARG A 154 -8.22 -0.27 -17.04
CA ARG A 154 -8.19 -1.53 -17.78
C ARG A 154 -6.90 -2.30 -17.61
N ASN A 155 -5.79 -1.61 -17.39
CA ASN A 155 -4.49 -2.24 -17.15
C ASN A 155 -4.40 -2.71 -15.69
N LEU A 156 -4.03 -3.98 -15.48
CA LEU A 156 -3.97 -4.61 -14.15
C LEU A 156 -2.94 -3.95 -13.25
N LYS A 157 -1.76 -3.61 -13.76
CA LYS A 157 -0.69 -2.99 -12.96
C LYS A 157 -1.09 -1.58 -12.52
N ARG A 158 -1.71 -0.81 -13.43
CA ARG A 158 -2.23 0.52 -13.13
C ARG A 158 -3.41 0.48 -12.15
N LEU A 159 -4.32 -0.48 -12.31
CA LEU A 159 -5.41 -0.73 -11.34
C LEU A 159 -4.86 -1.06 -9.95
N LEU A 160 -3.87 -1.97 -9.86
CA LEU A 160 -3.21 -2.30 -8.59
C LEU A 160 -2.43 -1.12 -7.99
N ALA A 161 -1.92 -0.20 -8.81
CA ALA A 161 -1.29 1.02 -8.33
C ALA A 161 -2.30 1.93 -7.61
N TYR A 162 -3.45 2.20 -8.24
CA TYR A 162 -4.51 3.00 -7.63
C TYR A 162 -5.12 2.34 -6.40
N SER A 163 -5.33 1.02 -6.44
CA SER A 163 -5.74 0.28 -5.24
C SER A 163 -4.67 0.35 -4.15
N GLY A 164 -3.39 0.29 -4.52
CA GLY A 164 -2.29 0.51 -3.59
C GLY A 164 -2.35 1.88 -2.93
N ILE A 165 -2.66 2.94 -3.68
CA ILE A 165 -2.88 4.30 -3.13
C ILE A 165 -4.01 4.26 -2.11
N ALA A 166 -5.18 3.72 -2.47
CA ALA A 166 -6.32 3.60 -1.53
C ALA A 166 -5.94 2.86 -0.24
N ASN A 167 -5.22 1.73 -0.37
CA ASN A 167 -4.72 0.94 0.75
C ASN A 167 -3.71 1.68 1.64
N ALA A 168 -2.94 2.61 1.09
CA ALA A 168 -2.11 3.51 1.90
C ALA A 168 -2.97 4.48 2.73
N GLY A 169 -4.09 4.94 2.19
CA GLY A 169 -5.07 5.73 2.94
C GLY A 169 -5.64 4.97 4.15
N TYR A 170 -6.07 3.71 3.96
CA TYR A 170 -6.50 2.87 5.09
C TYR A 170 -5.42 2.69 6.15
N LEU A 171 -4.15 2.49 5.73
CA LEU A 171 -3.03 2.39 6.66
C LEU A 171 -2.79 3.68 7.45
N LEU A 172 -2.96 4.85 6.83
CA LEU A 172 -2.87 6.14 7.52
C LEU A 172 -3.93 6.29 8.64
N MET A 173 -5.09 5.62 8.54
CA MET A 173 -6.09 5.60 9.62
C MET A 173 -5.48 5.07 10.93
N GLY A 174 -4.59 4.07 10.86
CA GLY A 174 -3.94 3.52 12.05
C GLY A 174 -2.96 4.50 12.71
N ILE A 175 -2.37 5.43 11.96
CA ILE A 175 -1.52 6.50 12.51
C ILE A 175 -2.41 7.55 13.18
N VAL A 176 -3.46 7.97 12.48
CA VAL A 176 -4.43 8.97 12.96
C VAL A 176 -5.18 8.51 14.22
N ALA A 177 -5.35 7.21 14.40
CA ALA A 177 -5.92 6.63 15.61
C ALA A 177 -5.10 6.98 16.87
N GLN A 178 -3.79 7.18 16.75
CA GLN A 178 -2.87 7.45 17.88
C GLN A 178 -3.07 6.46 19.03
N SER A 179 -3.20 5.17 18.69
CA SER A 179 -3.45 4.09 19.65
C SER A 179 -2.54 2.90 19.38
N GLU A 180 -2.36 2.05 20.39
CA GLU A 180 -1.66 0.77 20.24
C GLU A 180 -2.36 -0.15 19.24
N ASP A 181 -3.70 -0.17 19.28
CA ASP A 181 -4.52 -0.90 18.31
C ASP A 181 -4.27 -0.43 16.87
N GLY A 182 -4.13 0.89 16.65
CA GLY A 182 -3.84 1.46 15.33
C GLY A 182 -2.49 1.01 14.77
N ARG A 183 -1.44 1.03 15.59
CA ARG A 183 -0.10 0.53 15.22
C ARG A 183 -0.13 -0.96 14.89
N THR A 184 -0.79 -1.75 15.73
CA THR A 184 -0.95 -3.20 15.53
C THR A 184 -1.70 -3.50 14.24
N ALA A 185 -2.76 -2.74 13.95
CA ALA A 185 -3.54 -2.86 12.73
C ALA A 185 -2.73 -2.57 11.46
N ILE A 186 -1.83 -1.57 11.48
CA ILE A 186 -0.92 -1.26 10.36
C ILE A 186 -0.03 -2.46 10.05
N LEU A 187 0.66 -2.99 11.05
CA LEU A 187 1.60 -4.10 10.88
C LEU A 187 0.88 -5.37 10.41
N TYR A 188 -0.27 -5.67 11.00
CA TYR A 188 -1.11 -6.80 10.58
C TYR A 188 -1.58 -6.65 9.13
N TYR A 189 -2.07 -5.47 8.74
CA TYR A 189 -2.54 -5.24 7.37
C TYR A 189 -1.39 -5.29 6.36
N LEU A 190 -0.22 -4.72 6.65
CA LEU A 190 0.96 -4.80 5.80
C LEU A 190 1.41 -6.25 5.55
N ALA A 191 1.35 -7.11 6.57
CA ALA A 191 1.67 -8.53 6.43
C ALA A 191 0.70 -9.24 5.47
N GLY A 192 -0.62 -9.03 5.62
CA GLY A 192 -1.61 -9.60 4.69
C GLY A 192 -1.49 -9.03 3.27
N TYR A 193 -1.24 -7.72 3.17
CA TYR A 193 -1.06 -7.00 1.91
C TYR A 193 0.14 -7.52 1.11
N LEU A 194 1.26 -7.83 1.78
CA LEU A 194 2.44 -8.44 1.16
C LEU A 194 2.07 -9.69 0.34
N PHE A 195 1.39 -10.66 0.94
CA PHE A 195 1.10 -11.92 0.27
C PHE A 195 0.11 -11.76 -0.88
N ALA A 196 -0.92 -10.91 -0.71
CA ALA A 196 -1.91 -10.68 -1.74
C ALA A 196 -1.32 -9.95 -2.96
N VAL A 197 -0.53 -8.89 -2.73
CA VAL A 197 0.10 -8.12 -3.81
C VAL A 197 1.17 -8.93 -4.53
N MET A 198 2.01 -9.67 -3.80
CA MET A 198 3.02 -10.54 -4.40
C MET A 198 2.39 -11.64 -5.26
N ALA A 199 1.32 -12.28 -4.78
CA ALA A 199 0.59 -13.27 -5.56
C ALA A 199 0.02 -12.67 -6.85
N ALA A 200 -0.64 -11.51 -6.76
CA ALA A 200 -1.23 -10.84 -7.92
C ALA A 200 -0.17 -10.46 -8.97
N PHE A 201 0.92 -9.80 -8.57
CA PHE A 201 1.97 -9.42 -9.52
C PHE A 201 2.75 -10.61 -10.09
N LEU A 202 2.93 -11.68 -9.32
CA LEU A 202 3.57 -12.90 -9.84
C LEU A 202 2.71 -13.52 -10.95
N ILE A 203 1.39 -13.56 -10.79
CA ILE A 203 0.47 -14.05 -11.83
C ILE A 203 0.48 -13.14 -13.05
N ILE A 204 0.43 -11.81 -12.85
CA ILE A 204 0.56 -10.84 -13.95
C ILE A 204 1.86 -11.07 -14.72
N ASN A 205 2.98 -11.25 -14.02
CA ASN A 205 4.29 -11.49 -14.65
C ASN A 205 4.30 -12.77 -15.50
N LEU A 206 3.69 -13.85 -15.01
CA LEU A 206 3.58 -15.10 -15.78
C LEU A 206 2.77 -14.91 -17.06
N LEU A 207 1.61 -14.25 -16.98
CA LEU A 207 0.75 -14.01 -18.13
C LEU A 207 1.39 -13.05 -19.15
N THR A 208 2.12 -12.03 -18.68
CA THR A 208 2.86 -11.13 -19.56
C THR A 208 4.00 -11.85 -20.28
N ASN A 209 4.70 -12.78 -19.62
CA ASN A 209 5.77 -13.57 -20.24
C ASN A 209 5.24 -14.56 -21.30
N GLU A 210 4.00 -15.04 -21.15
CA GLU A 210 3.30 -15.85 -22.15
C GLU A 210 2.71 -15.00 -23.31
N GLY A 211 2.93 -13.68 -23.32
CA GLY A 211 2.52 -12.78 -24.40
C GLY A 211 1.09 -12.26 -24.31
N GLU A 212 0.39 -12.44 -23.18
CA GLU A 212 -1.03 -12.04 -23.06
C GLU A 212 -1.24 -10.58 -22.65
N GLY A 213 -0.16 -9.83 -22.44
CA GLY A 213 -0.20 -8.43 -22.04
C GLY A 213 -0.50 -8.23 -20.56
N GLU A 214 -0.99 -7.03 -20.22
CA GLU A 214 -1.15 -6.55 -18.84
C GLU A 214 -2.58 -6.04 -18.55
N ASP A 215 -3.51 -6.20 -19.48
CA ASP A 215 -4.90 -5.72 -19.35
C ASP A 215 -5.80 -6.75 -18.68
N ILE A 216 -6.88 -6.32 -18.02
CA ILE A 216 -7.82 -7.22 -17.31
C ILE A 216 -8.34 -8.35 -18.23
N SER A 217 -8.46 -8.09 -19.53
CA SER A 217 -8.87 -9.09 -20.53
C SER A 217 -7.90 -10.26 -20.67
N CYS A 218 -6.62 -10.13 -20.28
CA CYS A 218 -5.65 -11.23 -20.32
C CYS A 218 -5.97 -12.34 -19.31
N LEU A 219 -6.84 -12.06 -18.33
CA LEU A 219 -7.33 -13.06 -17.38
C LEU A 219 -8.47 -13.93 -17.95
N ALA A 220 -9.01 -13.58 -19.12
CA ALA A 220 -10.15 -14.28 -19.72
C ALA A 220 -9.88 -15.77 -19.94
N GLY A 221 -10.69 -16.62 -19.30
CA GLY A 221 -10.61 -18.07 -19.40
C GLY A 221 -9.47 -18.71 -18.60
N LEU A 222 -8.79 -17.95 -17.74
CA LEU A 222 -7.71 -18.46 -16.87
C LEU A 222 -8.20 -19.62 -15.98
N SER A 223 -9.47 -19.57 -15.54
CA SER A 223 -10.12 -20.64 -14.77
C SER A 223 -10.09 -22.00 -15.45
N LYS A 224 -10.18 -22.06 -16.78
CA LYS A 224 -10.14 -23.31 -17.55
C LYS A 224 -8.71 -23.76 -17.86
N ARG A 225 -7.80 -22.79 -18.07
CA ARG A 225 -6.40 -23.05 -18.46
C ARG A 225 -5.51 -23.43 -17.29
N SER A 226 -5.72 -22.78 -16.15
CA SER A 226 -4.99 -23.05 -14.90
C SER A 226 -5.86 -22.69 -13.70
N PRO A 227 -6.69 -23.63 -13.22
CA PRO A 227 -7.56 -23.41 -12.06
C PRO A 227 -6.81 -22.92 -10.82
N PHE A 228 -5.56 -23.36 -10.63
CA PHE A 228 -4.72 -22.94 -9.50
C PHE A 228 -4.34 -21.45 -9.57
N LEU A 229 -3.94 -20.95 -10.74
CA LEU A 229 -3.63 -19.53 -10.94
C LEU A 229 -4.90 -18.68 -10.81
N ALA A 230 -6.01 -19.14 -11.39
CA ALA A 230 -7.31 -18.49 -11.27
C ALA A 230 -7.75 -18.35 -9.80
N LEU A 231 -7.65 -19.43 -9.01
CA LEU A 231 -7.97 -19.42 -7.60
C LEU A 231 -7.05 -18.45 -6.84
N THR A 232 -5.75 -18.50 -7.10
CA THR A 232 -4.77 -17.65 -6.40
C THR A 232 -5.01 -16.17 -6.68
N MET A 233 -5.23 -15.78 -7.94
CA MET A 233 -5.55 -14.40 -8.31
C MET A 233 -6.88 -13.95 -7.70
N THR A 234 -7.88 -14.84 -7.66
CA THR A 234 -9.18 -14.57 -7.04
C THR A 234 -9.01 -14.32 -5.54
N LEU A 235 -8.29 -15.19 -4.83
CA LEU A 235 -8.02 -15.01 -3.39
C LEU A 235 -7.22 -13.72 -3.14
N ALA A 236 -6.24 -13.39 -3.97
CA ALA A 236 -5.54 -12.11 -3.87
C ALA A 236 -6.48 -10.91 -4.06
N ALA A 237 -7.33 -10.92 -5.08
CA ALA A 237 -8.30 -9.85 -5.34
C ALA A 237 -9.33 -9.71 -4.21
N VAL A 238 -9.90 -10.82 -3.73
CA VAL A 238 -10.88 -10.85 -2.63
C VAL A 238 -10.23 -10.40 -1.31
N SER A 239 -8.96 -10.77 -1.07
CA SER A 239 -8.20 -10.30 0.09
C SER A 239 -7.99 -8.79 0.03
N LEU A 240 -7.54 -8.25 -1.10
CA LEU A 240 -7.32 -6.81 -1.26
C LEU A 240 -8.63 -5.99 -1.24
N ALA A 241 -9.74 -6.55 -1.74
CA ALA A 241 -11.07 -5.97 -1.58
C ALA A 241 -11.46 -5.88 -0.10
N GLY A 242 -11.01 -6.85 0.71
CA GLY A 242 -11.31 -6.94 2.13
C GLY A 242 -12.62 -7.69 2.37
N ILE A 243 -12.79 -8.84 1.72
CA ILE A 243 -13.96 -9.71 1.91
C ILE A 243 -13.59 -10.86 2.86
N PRO A 244 -14.42 -11.18 3.87
CA PRO A 244 -14.19 -12.32 4.76
C PRO A 244 -14.10 -13.66 4.00
N PRO A 245 -13.32 -14.66 4.46
CA PRO A 245 -12.53 -14.70 5.69
C PRO A 245 -11.05 -14.35 5.49
N LEU A 246 -10.67 -13.55 4.48
CA LEU A 246 -9.26 -13.34 4.11
C LEU A 246 -8.55 -12.28 4.96
N ALA A 247 -7.21 -12.35 4.99
CA ALA A 247 -6.35 -11.45 5.76
C ALA A 247 -6.65 -9.96 5.56
N GLY A 248 -6.91 -9.54 4.32
CA GLY A 248 -7.18 -8.13 4.04
C GLY A 248 -8.51 -7.61 4.60
N PHE A 249 -9.49 -8.48 4.87
CA PHE A 249 -10.70 -8.09 5.61
C PHE A 249 -10.35 -7.74 7.05
N PHE A 250 -9.69 -8.65 7.77
CA PHE A 250 -9.34 -8.43 9.18
C PHE A 250 -8.43 -7.22 9.34
N GLY A 251 -7.46 -6.99 8.45
CA GLY A 251 -6.60 -5.83 8.57
C GLY A 251 -7.34 -4.50 8.29
N LYS A 252 -8.21 -4.42 7.27
CA LYS A 252 -9.06 -3.22 7.08
C LYS A 252 -10.02 -3.02 8.25
N PHE A 253 -10.61 -4.10 8.74
CA PHE A 253 -11.50 -4.06 9.90
C PHE A 253 -10.80 -3.52 11.14
N LEU A 254 -9.57 -3.97 11.44
CA LEU A 254 -8.78 -3.48 12.57
C LEU A 254 -8.41 -1.99 12.41
N LEU A 255 -8.04 -1.56 11.21
CA LEU A 255 -7.76 -0.14 10.92
C LEU A 255 -9.00 0.74 11.12
N VAL A 256 -10.14 0.30 10.59
CA VAL A 256 -11.43 0.97 10.78
C VAL A 256 -11.83 0.99 12.26
N LYS A 257 -11.67 -0.13 12.97
CA LYS A 257 -11.96 -0.23 14.41
C LYS A 257 -11.09 0.73 15.23
N SER A 258 -9.82 0.91 14.86
CA SER A 258 -8.89 1.78 15.60
C SER A 258 -9.32 3.25 15.64
N VAL A 259 -10.07 3.71 14.64
CA VAL A 259 -10.61 5.08 14.58
C VAL A 259 -12.08 5.17 14.98
N ALA A 260 -12.83 4.06 14.92
CA ALA A 260 -14.27 4.04 15.15
C ALA A 260 -14.67 4.55 16.56
N ALA A 261 -13.86 4.28 17.58
CA ALA A 261 -14.13 4.75 18.94
C ALA A 261 -14.12 6.29 19.05
N LYS A 262 -13.29 6.97 18.25
CA LYS A 262 -13.19 8.44 18.22
C LYS A 262 -14.24 9.10 17.32
N ALA A 263 -14.84 8.33 16.42
CA ALA A 263 -15.82 8.85 15.44
C ALA A 263 -17.09 9.42 16.07
N PHE A 264 -17.49 8.97 17.26
CA PHE A 264 -18.69 9.48 17.94
C PHE A 264 -18.45 10.84 18.63
N GLY A 265 -17.20 11.24 18.86
CA GLY A 265 -16.85 12.50 19.52
C GLY A 265 -16.29 13.59 18.59
N ASP A 266 -15.88 13.22 17.38
CA ASP A 266 -15.23 14.13 16.44
C ASP A 266 -15.74 13.89 15.00
N THR A 267 -16.24 14.97 14.39
CA THR A 267 -16.81 14.95 13.03
C THR A 267 -15.78 14.54 11.98
N GLY A 268 -14.51 14.89 12.15
CA GLY A 268 -13.43 14.51 11.23
C GLY A 268 -13.20 13.00 11.18
N TYR A 269 -13.20 12.35 12.35
CA TYR A 269 -13.11 10.88 12.43
C TYR A 269 -14.36 10.20 11.85
N PHE A 270 -15.55 10.77 12.05
CA PHE A 270 -16.78 10.26 11.43
C PHE A 270 -16.74 10.32 9.90
N ILE A 271 -16.31 11.45 9.34
CA ILE A 271 -16.16 11.61 7.88
C ILE A 271 -15.16 10.59 7.33
N LEU A 272 -14.00 10.43 7.98
CA LEU A 272 -13.01 9.44 7.57
C LEU A 272 -13.58 8.02 7.61
N LEU A 273 -14.36 7.67 8.65
CA LEU A 273 -15.02 6.38 8.75
C LEU A 273 -16.02 6.15 7.60
N ALA A 274 -16.85 7.15 7.29
CA ALA A 274 -17.79 7.08 6.17
C ALA A 274 -17.06 6.92 4.83
N VAL A 275 -15.98 7.67 4.62
CA VAL A 275 -15.12 7.57 3.43
C VAL A 275 -14.46 6.20 3.33
N ALA A 276 -13.99 5.62 4.45
CA ALA A 276 -13.40 4.30 4.49
C ALA A 276 -14.42 3.21 4.10
N VAL A 277 -15.63 3.26 4.65
CA VAL A 277 -16.71 2.32 4.28
C VAL A 277 -17.10 2.47 2.81
N PHE A 278 -17.27 3.71 2.34
CA PHE A 278 -17.54 3.99 0.93
C PHE A 278 -16.43 3.44 0.02
N GLY A 279 -15.17 3.68 0.38
CA GLY A 279 -14.01 3.18 -0.35
C GLY A 279 -14.00 1.64 -0.43
N VAL A 280 -14.40 0.93 0.62
CA VAL A 280 -14.49 -0.54 0.61
C VAL A 280 -15.53 -0.99 -0.42
N VAL A 281 -16.72 -0.37 -0.42
CA VAL A 281 -17.80 -0.67 -1.38
C VAL A 281 -17.34 -0.43 -2.81
N VAL A 282 -16.69 0.70 -3.08
CA VAL A 282 -16.12 1.02 -4.40
C VAL A 282 -15.04 0.00 -4.79
N SER A 283 -14.20 -0.42 -3.83
CA SER A 283 -13.13 -1.38 -4.09
C SER A 283 -13.62 -2.76 -4.51
N ILE A 284 -14.75 -3.20 -3.95
CA ILE A 284 -15.37 -4.47 -4.32
C ILE A 284 -15.71 -4.48 -5.81
N TYR A 285 -16.18 -3.37 -6.38
CA TYR A 285 -16.54 -3.30 -7.80
C TYR A 285 -15.36 -3.62 -8.73
N TYR A 286 -14.23 -2.91 -8.59
CA TYR A 286 -13.09 -3.12 -9.50
C TYR A 286 -12.35 -4.44 -9.23
N TYR A 287 -12.33 -4.92 -7.98
CA TYR A 287 -11.79 -6.25 -7.68
C TYR A 287 -12.68 -7.38 -8.19
N PHE A 288 -14.00 -7.22 -8.10
CA PHE A 288 -14.94 -8.14 -8.75
C PHE A 288 -14.78 -8.13 -10.26
N GLY A 289 -14.39 -7.00 -10.87
CA GLY A 289 -14.00 -6.94 -12.29
C GLY A 289 -12.89 -7.92 -12.66
N ILE A 290 -11.86 -8.08 -11.80
CA ILE A 290 -10.78 -9.05 -11.98
C ILE A 290 -11.34 -10.48 -11.91
N VAL A 291 -12.13 -10.78 -10.89
CA VAL A 291 -12.73 -12.12 -10.70
C VAL A 291 -13.67 -12.46 -11.86
N ARG A 292 -14.48 -11.50 -12.30
CA ARG A 292 -15.37 -11.62 -13.45
C ARG A 292 -14.59 -11.94 -14.72
N ALA A 293 -13.45 -11.28 -14.95
CA ALA A 293 -12.61 -11.57 -16.11
C ALA A 293 -12.07 -13.01 -16.10
N ILE A 294 -11.66 -13.53 -14.94
CA ILE A 294 -11.12 -14.90 -14.79
C ILE A 294 -12.15 -15.99 -15.17
N PHE A 295 -13.39 -15.85 -14.70
CA PHE A 295 -14.42 -16.89 -14.82
C PHE A 295 -15.40 -16.67 -15.97
N TRP A 296 -15.77 -15.41 -16.24
CA TRP A 296 -16.77 -15.02 -17.24
C TRP A 296 -16.21 -14.16 -18.37
N GLY A 297 -14.89 -13.93 -18.40
CA GLY A 297 -14.25 -13.23 -19.51
C GLY A 297 -14.43 -14.00 -20.81
N ARG A 298 -15.08 -13.38 -21.80
CA ARG A 298 -15.17 -13.89 -23.16
C ARG A 298 -13.96 -13.39 -23.94
N ARG A 299 -13.17 -14.29 -24.51
CA ARG A 299 -12.20 -13.94 -25.56
C ARG A 299 -12.94 -13.75 -26.87
N ASN A 300 -12.43 -12.85 -27.71
CA ASN A 300 -12.89 -12.74 -29.09
C ASN A 300 -12.66 -14.08 -29.81
N ALA A 301 -13.67 -14.56 -30.54
CA ALA A 301 -13.64 -15.86 -31.21
C ALA A 301 -12.48 -15.98 -32.21
N ASP A 302 -12.00 -14.86 -32.74
CA ASP A 302 -10.92 -14.79 -33.74
C ASP A 302 -9.51 -14.91 -33.14
N GLN A 303 -9.36 -14.93 -31.81
CA GLN A 303 -8.05 -15.10 -31.17
C GLN A 303 -7.81 -16.57 -30.82
N PRO A 304 -6.67 -17.16 -31.22
CA PRO A 304 -6.35 -18.54 -30.88
C PRO A 304 -6.33 -18.72 -29.36
N THR A 305 -6.88 -19.83 -28.88
CA THR A 305 -6.83 -20.17 -27.46
C THR A 305 -5.38 -20.35 -27.05
N PRO A 306 -4.85 -19.51 -26.15
CA PRO A 306 -3.45 -19.65 -25.73
C PRO A 306 -3.25 -20.95 -24.95
N PRO A 307 -2.03 -21.52 -25.01
CA PRO A 307 -1.71 -22.78 -24.37
C PRO A 307 -1.93 -22.73 -22.85
N PRO A 308 -2.05 -23.89 -22.18
CA PRO A 308 -2.08 -23.93 -20.72
C PRO A 308 -0.81 -23.31 -20.15
N VAL A 309 -0.97 -22.41 -19.17
CA VAL A 309 0.15 -21.72 -18.53
C VAL A 309 0.94 -22.75 -17.71
N ARG A 310 2.17 -23.06 -18.15
CA ARG A 310 3.03 -24.02 -17.46
C ARG A 310 3.77 -23.30 -16.34
N ILE A 311 3.58 -23.76 -15.10
CA ILE A 311 4.26 -23.21 -13.93
C ILE A 311 5.35 -24.18 -13.47
N GLY A 312 6.57 -23.66 -13.31
CA GLY A 312 7.66 -24.39 -12.67
C GLY A 312 7.37 -24.63 -11.18
N LEU A 313 7.98 -25.68 -10.63
CA LEU A 313 7.84 -26.03 -9.21
C LEU A 313 8.13 -24.86 -8.25
N PRO A 314 9.18 -24.02 -8.44
CA PRO A 314 9.46 -22.91 -7.53
C PRO A 314 8.33 -21.88 -7.48
N VAL A 315 7.76 -21.53 -8.64
CA VAL A 315 6.65 -20.57 -8.75
C VAL A 315 5.41 -21.12 -8.06
N ARG A 316 5.13 -22.41 -8.23
CA ARG A 316 4.00 -23.07 -7.59
C ARG A 316 4.12 -23.09 -6.07
N ILE A 317 5.32 -23.33 -5.54
CA ILE A 317 5.61 -23.27 -4.10
C ILE A 317 5.37 -21.85 -3.58
N VAL A 318 5.92 -20.84 -4.24
CA VAL A 318 5.76 -19.43 -3.83
C VAL A 318 4.29 -19.01 -3.81
N LEU A 319 3.54 -19.31 -4.87
CA LEU A 319 2.10 -19.02 -4.93
C LEU A 319 1.32 -19.78 -3.85
N GLY A 320 1.64 -21.06 -3.63
CA GLY A 320 1.07 -21.88 -2.57
C GLY A 320 1.32 -21.28 -1.18
N CYS A 321 2.55 -20.81 -0.91
CA CYS A 321 2.89 -20.11 0.32
C CYS A 321 2.11 -18.81 0.49
N CYS A 322 1.95 -18.00 -0.57
CA CYS A 322 1.13 -16.79 -0.51
C CYS A 322 -0.34 -17.11 -0.19
N VAL A 323 -0.93 -18.13 -0.83
CA VAL A 323 -2.31 -18.57 -0.55
C VAL A 323 -2.44 -19.05 0.89
N ALA A 324 -1.54 -19.92 1.33
CA ALA A 324 -1.54 -20.45 2.69
C ALA A 324 -1.41 -19.32 3.72
N ALA A 325 -0.53 -18.34 3.48
CA ALA A 325 -0.36 -17.20 4.37
C ALA A 325 -1.61 -16.29 4.41
N MET A 326 -2.22 -16.00 3.26
CA MET A 326 -3.47 -15.22 3.21
C MET A 326 -4.63 -15.89 3.95
N LEU A 327 -4.75 -17.22 3.82
CA LEU A 327 -5.76 -18.00 4.53
C LEU A 327 -5.44 -18.13 6.03
N TYR A 328 -4.17 -18.36 6.38
CA TYR A 328 -3.74 -18.48 7.77
C TYR A 328 -3.98 -17.19 8.55
N LEU A 329 -3.57 -16.05 7.98
CA LEU A 329 -3.79 -14.74 8.57
C LEU A 329 -5.29 -14.46 8.75
N GLY A 330 -6.12 -14.85 7.78
CA GLY A 330 -7.56 -14.62 7.81
C GLY A 330 -8.35 -15.56 8.74
N LEU A 331 -8.13 -16.87 8.65
CA LEU A 331 -8.89 -17.88 9.41
C LEU A 331 -8.42 -18.00 10.87
N LEU A 332 -7.14 -17.76 11.13
CA LEU A 332 -6.53 -17.90 12.46
C LEU A 332 -5.85 -16.58 12.89
N PRO A 333 -6.58 -15.46 13.01
CA PRO A 333 -5.99 -14.14 13.24
C PRO A 333 -5.32 -14.01 14.61
N ASN A 334 -5.66 -14.85 15.59
CA ASN A 334 -5.23 -14.72 16.99
C ASN A 334 -3.69 -14.73 17.17
N LYS A 335 -2.96 -15.65 16.54
CA LYS A 335 -1.49 -15.72 16.70
C LYS A 335 -0.77 -14.60 15.94
N PRO A 336 -1.06 -14.35 14.66
CA PRO A 336 -0.46 -13.25 13.92
C PRO A 336 -0.76 -11.88 14.53
N PHE A 337 -1.96 -11.69 15.07
CA PHE A 337 -2.32 -10.47 15.79
C PHE A 337 -1.43 -10.24 17.01
N LYS A 338 -1.18 -11.28 17.82
CA LYS A 338 -0.23 -11.20 18.95
C LYS A 338 1.20 -10.89 18.50
N TRP A 339 1.66 -11.43 17.37
CA TRP A 339 2.97 -11.06 16.82
C TRP A 339 3.03 -9.59 16.42
N ALA A 340 1.96 -9.08 15.79
CA ALA A 340 1.85 -7.67 15.44
C ALA A 340 1.79 -6.78 16.69
N GLU A 341 1.11 -7.22 17.76
CA GLU A 341 1.04 -6.51 19.04
C GLU A 341 2.43 -6.41 19.69
N THR A 342 3.17 -7.52 19.78
CA THR A 342 4.54 -7.52 20.29
C THR A 342 5.45 -6.63 19.47
N ALA A 343 5.35 -6.68 18.13
CA ALA A 343 6.14 -5.83 17.26
C ALA A 343 5.77 -4.35 17.40
N ALA A 344 4.49 -4.02 17.57
CA ALA A 344 4.04 -2.65 17.77
C ALA A 344 4.57 -2.05 19.08
N LYS A 345 4.73 -2.86 20.14
CA LYS A 345 5.37 -2.45 21.39
C LYS A 345 6.85 -2.16 21.21
N VAL A 346 7.57 -2.95 20.42
CA VAL A 346 8.99 -2.69 20.10
C VAL A 346 9.14 -1.42 19.28
N GLU A 347 8.31 -1.21 18.26
CA GLU A 347 8.35 0.01 17.45
C GLU A 347 7.98 1.29 18.24
N ALA A 348 7.36 1.14 19.41
CA ALA A 348 7.03 2.24 20.32
C ALA A 348 8.18 2.64 21.26
N VAL A 349 9.07 1.70 21.58
CA VAL A 349 10.21 1.93 22.46
C VAL A 349 11.42 2.02 21.55
N GLY A 350 11.99 3.21 21.35
CA GLY A 350 13.07 3.50 20.38
C GLY A 350 14.41 2.76 20.58
N LYS A 351 14.40 1.50 21.01
CA LYS A 351 15.55 0.62 21.20
C LYS A 351 15.93 -0.16 19.95
#